data_AF-A0A7X7B4V5-F1
#
_entry.id   AF-A0A7X7B4V5-F1
#
_cell.length_a   1.000
_cell.length_b   1.000
_cell.length_c   1.000
_cell.angle_alpha   90.00
_cell.angle_beta   90.00
_cell.angle_gamma   90.00
#
_symmetry.space_group_name_H-M   'P 1'
#
loop_
_entity.id
_entity.type
_entity.pdbx_description
1 polymer ?
#
loop_
_entity_poly.entity_id
_entity_poly.type
_entity_poly.pdbx_seq_one_letter_code
_entity_poly.pdbx_strand_id
1 'polypeptide(L)'
;MMVVSGYIQLNFWEYSAAIAHKYGVKAYASLDESRVKDKKARELRSSTEAYRGRAMNAWNAGMDGICLFNYRDMGNTILKEIGEREILEKLDKFYFTSVRGEGEIAWGGIPHQEFINIPTLNPGHPLSIKPGENSKIFLPVGEDFSHSARDGIYPGIKMYIEYEAPSNINTKAITVKLNGNIMRVDFINERTLEYNVPGSYVKQGMNEVEISVEGSISSPCIISDLYVLIKYSE
;
A
#
# COMPACT_ATOMS: atom_id res chain seq x y z
N MET A 1 -14.21 -21.49 -9.50
CA MET A 1 -13.71 -20.12 -9.26
C MET A 1 -13.23 -20.06 -7.83
N MET A 2 -12.08 -19.44 -7.58
CA MET A 2 -11.53 -19.21 -6.25
C MET A 2 -11.53 -17.71 -6.00
N VAL A 3 -12.38 -17.24 -5.07
CA VAL A 3 -12.35 -15.85 -4.61
C VAL A 3 -11.41 -15.80 -3.42
N VAL A 4 -10.31 -15.08 -3.57
CA VAL A 4 -9.26 -14.97 -2.56
C VAL A 4 -9.19 -13.57 -2.03
N SER A 5 -8.65 -13.48 -0.82
CA SER A 5 -8.70 -12.30 0.02
C SER A 5 -10.16 -11.91 0.34
N GLY A 6 -10.41 -11.37 1.51
CA GLY A 6 -11.74 -11.06 2.05
C GLY A 6 -11.52 -10.20 3.27
N TYR A 7 -12.21 -10.40 4.39
CA TYR A 7 -11.82 -9.71 5.63
C TYR A 7 -10.34 -9.91 6.04
N ILE A 8 -9.71 -10.99 5.57
CA ILE A 8 -8.27 -11.26 5.71
C ILE A 8 -7.61 -11.45 4.36
N GLN A 9 -6.35 -11.05 4.25
CA GLN A 9 -5.46 -11.45 3.17
C GLN A 9 -4.19 -12.05 3.77
N LEU A 10 -3.95 -13.34 3.51
CA LEU A 10 -2.82 -14.07 4.09
C LEU A 10 -1.56 -13.98 3.22
N ASN A 11 -1.72 -13.93 1.90
CA ASN A 11 -0.61 -13.91 0.94
C ASN A 11 -0.86 -12.83 -0.11
N PHE A 12 0.21 -12.45 -0.82
CA PHE A 12 0.07 -11.67 -2.05
C PHE A 12 -0.76 -12.44 -3.09
N TRP A 13 -1.41 -11.72 -3.99
CA TRP A 13 -2.35 -12.32 -4.92
C TRP A 13 -1.67 -13.24 -5.94
N GLU A 14 -0.39 -12.99 -6.26
CA GLU A 14 0.45 -13.81 -7.14
C GLU A 14 0.46 -15.27 -6.68
N TYR A 15 0.56 -15.50 -5.36
CA TYR A 15 0.50 -16.83 -4.77
C TYR A 15 -0.83 -17.52 -5.07
N SER A 16 -1.94 -16.79 -4.91
CA SER A 16 -3.28 -17.32 -5.12
C SER A 16 -3.59 -17.55 -6.60
N ALA A 17 -3.20 -16.62 -7.47
CA ALA A 17 -3.32 -16.74 -8.92
C ALA A 17 -2.57 -17.98 -9.41
N ALA A 18 -1.30 -18.13 -9.01
CA ALA A 18 -0.46 -19.27 -9.38
C ALA A 18 -1.09 -20.62 -8.96
N ILE A 19 -1.64 -20.70 -7.74
CA ILE A 19 -2.34 -21.91 -7.28
C ILE A 19 -3.59 -22.17 -8.10
N ALA A 20 -4.44 -21.17 -8.32
CA ALA A 20 -5.69 -21.36 -9.06
C ALA A 20 -5.41 -21.84 -10.49
N HIS A 21 -4.47 -21.17 -11.18
CA HIS A 21 -4.08 -21.48 -12.55
C HIS A 21 -3.46 -22.88 -12.66
N LYS A 22 -2.65 -23.31 -11.68
CA LYS A 22 -2.13 -24.69 -11.60
C LYS A 22 -3.24 -25.75 -11.65
N TYR A 23 -4.41 -25.46 -11.10
CA TYR A 23 -5.56 -26.37 -11.07
C TYR A 23 -6.63 -26.02 -12.11
N GLY A 24 -6.35 -25.14 -13.07
CA GLY A 24 -7.31 -24.75 -14.11
C GLY A 24 -8.53 -23.97 -13.58
N VAL A 25 -8.41 -23.34 -12.41
CA VAL A 25 -9.47 -22.55 -11.77
C VAL A 25 -9.20 -21.07 -11.94
N LYS A 26 -10.25 -20.28 -12.20
CA LYS A 26 -10.19 -18.81 -12.23
C LYS A 26 -10.01 -18.22 -10.83
N ALA A 27 -9.07 -17.28 -10.66
CA ALA A 27 -8.77 -16.58 -9.41
C ALA A 27 -9.37 -15.17 -9.40
N TYR A 28 -10.15 -14.84 -8.38
CA TYR A 28 -10.77 -13.50 -8.24
C TYR A 28 -10.30 -12.82 -6.95
N ALA A 29 -9.84 -11.58 -7.03
CA ALA A 29 -9.43 -10.80 -5.87
C ALA A 29 -10.65 -10.13 -5.24
N SER A 30 -10.98 -10.45 -3.99
CA SER A 30 -12.00 -9.70 -3.25
C SER A 30 -11.43 -8.41 -2.67
N LEU A 31 -12.05 -7.28 -3.01
CA LEU A 31 -11.75 -5.96 -2.47
C LEU A 31 -12.85 -5.53 -1.48
N ASP A 32 -12.65 -5.90 -0.23
CA ASP A 32 -13.53 -5.56 0.90
C ASP A 32 -13.18 -4.19 1.47
N GLU A 33 -14.04 -3.65 2.32
CA GLU A 33 -13.78 -2.42 3.06
C GLU A 33 -12.54 -2.53 3.96
N SER A 34 -11.90 -1.40 4.23
CA SER A 34 -10.78 -1.36 5.19
C SER A 34 -11.27 -1.66 6.60
N ARG A 35 -10.52 -2.50 7.32
CA ARG A 35 -10.75 -2.88 8.72
C ARG A 35 -9.79 -2.18 9.68
N VAL A 36 -8.99 -1.24 9.18
CA VAL A 36 -8.14 -0.38 10.01
C VAL A 36 -9.03 0.46 10.95
N LYS A 37 -8.69 0.49 12.25
CA LYS A 37 -9.50 1.16 13.28
C LYS A 37 -9.39 2.68 13.24
N ASP A 38 -8.21 3.20 12.93
CA ASP A 38 -8.00 4.64 12.81
C ASP A 38 -8.91 5.22 11.72
N LYS A 39 -9.67 6.26 12.08
CA LYS A 39 -10.73 6.82 11.23
C LYS A 39 -10.15 7.44 9.96
N LYS A 40 -9.11 8.27 10.06
CA LYS A 40 -8.49 8.98 8.93
C LYS A 40 -7.88 7.96 7.96
N ALA A 41 -7.13 7.01 8.49
CA ALA A 41 -6.49 5.95 7.72
C ALA A 41 -7.51 5.02 7.03
N ARG A 42 -8.63 4.73 7.69
CA ARG A 42 -9.73 3.95 7.11
C ARG A 42 -10.42 4.70 5.98
N GLU A 43 -10.74 5.99 6.17
CA GLU A 43 -11.35 6.83 5.14
C GLU A 43 -10.45 6.89 3.90
N LEU A 44 -9.16 7.13 4.07
CA LEU A 44 -8.19 7.17 2.97
C LEU A 44 -8.10 5.83 2.21
N ARG A 45 -8.08 4.69 2.92
CA ARG A 45 -8.11 3.33 2.32
C ARG A 45 -9.45 2.95 1.68
N SER A 46 -10.51 3.70 1.98
CA SER A 46 -11.86 3.47 1.44
C SER A 46 -12.17 4.39 0.25
N SER A 47 -11.22 5.25 -0.13
CA SER A 47 -11.32 6.15 -1.29
C SER A 47 -11.36 5.39 -2.62
N THR A 48 -11.93 6.02 -3.65
CA THR A 48 -11.96 5.47 -5.02
C THR A 48 -10.54 5.16 -5.51
N GLU A 49 -9.59 6.06 -5.26
CA GLU A 49 -8.18 5.94 -5.62
C GLU A 49 -7.52 4.73 -4.93
N ALA A 50 -7.87 4.44 -3.68
CA ALA A 50 -7.39 3.24 -2.98
C ALA A 50 -7.94 1.96 -3.60
N TYR A 51 -9.22 1.93 -3.99
CA TYR A 51 -9.80 0.78 -4.70
C TYR A 51 -9.16 0.58 -6.08
N ARG A 52 -8.89 1.66 -6.82
CA ARG A 52 -8.17 1.60 -8.10
C ARG A 52 -6.75 1.05 -7.94
N GLY A 53 -6.00 1.50 -6.93
CA GLY A 53 -4.66 0.98 -6.64
C GLY A 53 -4.66 -0.51 -6.29
N ARG A 54 -5.62 -0.95 -5.48
CA ARG A 54 -5.83 -2.38 -5.18
C ARG A 54 -6.21 -3.19 -6.42
N ALA A 55 -7.10 -2.68 -7.25
CA ALA A 55 -7.48 -3.33 -8.50
C ALA A 55 -6.28 -3.47 -9.44
N MET A 56 -5.46 -2.42 -9.59
CA MET A 56 -4.23 -2.48 -10.38
C MET A 56 -3.26 -3.54 -9.85
N ASN A 57 -3.06 -3.61 -8.53
CA ASN A 57 -2.27 -4.69 -7.91
C ASN A 57 -2.84 -6.09 -8.23
N ALA A 58 -4.16 -6.27 -8.20
CA ALA A 58 -4.80 -7.56 -8.52
C ALA A 58 -4.57 -7.97 -9.97
N TRP A 59 -4.74 -7.05 -10.92
CA TRP A 59 -4.50 -7.34 -12.33
C TRP A 59 -3.05 -7.72 -12.61
N ASN A 60 -2.09 -6.99 -12.02
CA ASN A 60 -0.66 -7.33 -12.19
C ASN A 60 -0.27 -8.64 -11.52
N ALA A 61 -0.96 -9.03 -10.47
CA ALA A 61 -0.77 -10.32 -9.82
C ALA A 61 -1.30 -11.52 -10.64
N GLY A 62 -1.92 -11.26 -11.80
CA GLY A 62 -2.47 -12.30 -12.68
C GLY A 62 -3.86 -12.79 -12.26
N MET A 63 -4.61 -12.00 -11.49
CA MET A 63 -5.98 -12.34 -11.15
C MET A 63 -6.88 -12.30 -12.40
N ASP A 64 -7.84 -13.22 -12.48
CA ASP A 64 -8.81 -13.31 -13.58
C ASP A 64 -10.02 -12.39 -13.42
N GLY A 65 -10.17 -11.77 -12.25
CA GLY A 65 -11.26 -10.85 -11.98
C GLY A 65 -11.21 -10.25 -10.59
N ILE A 66 -12.10 -9.30 -10.36
CA ILE A 66 -12.25 -8.58 -9.10
C ILE A 66 -13.67 -8.80 -8.57
N CYS A 67 -13.75 -9.06 -7.28
CA CYS A 67 -15.00 -9.14 -6.52
C CYS A 67 -15.04 -7.95 -5.55
N LEU A 68 -16.15 -7.23 -5.46
CA LEU A 68 -16.37 -6.26 -4.39
C LEU A 68 -17.29 -6.89 -3.36
N PHE A 69 -16.85 -6.94 -2.10
CA PHE A 69 -17.64 -7.43 -0.99
C PHE A 69 -17.82 -6.31 0.03
N ASN A 70 -19.03 -6.16 0.58
CA ASN A 70 -19.39 -5.06 1.50
C ASN A 70 -19.10 -3.63 1.01
N TYR A 71 -18.87 -3.45 -0.29
CA TYR A 71 -18.77 -2.13 -0.89
C TYR A 71 -20.16 -1.49 -0.96
N ARG A 72 -20.32 -0.32 -0.33
CA ARG A 72 -21.65 0.31 -0.15
C ARG A 72 -21.92 1.49 -1.07
N ASP A 73 -20.89 2.02 -1.75
CA ASP A 73 -21.02 3.20 -2.60
C ASP A 73 -21.30 2.81 -4.06
N MET A 74 -22.51 2.29 -4.31
CA MET A 74 -22.92 1.81 -5.63
C MET A 74 -23.12 2.93 -6.68
N GLY A 75 -23.07 4.21 -6.27
CA GLY A 75 -23.15 5.37 -7.17
C GLY A 75 -21.80 5.78 -7.77
N ASN A 76 -20.71 5.18 -7.28
CA ASN A 76 -19.35 5.50 -7.67
C ASN A 76 -18.99 4.96 -9.07
N THR A 77 -18.09 5.64 -9.77
CA THR A 77 -17.59 5.21 -11.09
C THR A 77 -16.78 3.91 -11.03
N ILE A 78 -16.37 3.48 -9.83
CA ILE A 78 -15.49 2.33 -9.60
C ILE A 78 -15.95 1.04 -10.33
N LEU A 79 -17.26 0.77 -10.40
CA LEU A 79 -17.81 -0.43 -11.05
C LEU A 79 -17.56 -0.46 -12.56
N LYS A 80 -17.31 0.70 -13.17
CA LYS A 80 -16.97 0.87 -14.59
C LYS A 80 -15.47 0.92 -14.83
N GLU A 81 -14.66 1.01 -13.77
CA GLU A 81 -13.22 1.26 -13.87
C GLU A 81 -12.41 0.03 -13.50
N ILE A 82 -12.68 -0.58 -12.34
CA ILE A 82 -11.79 -1.62 -11.80
C ILE A 82 -11.78 -2.90 -12.62
N GLY A 83 -12.79 -3.13 -13.44
CA GLY A 83 -12.88 -4.27 -14.34
C GLY A 83 -11.90 -4.23 -15.51
N GLU A 84 -11.34 -3.05 -15.83
CA GLU A 84 -10.52 -2.82 -17.02
C GLU A 84 -9.18 -2.19 -16.63
N ARG A 85 -8.09 -2.92 -16.87
CA ARG A 85 -6.74 -2.46 -16.53
C ARG A 85 -6.37 -1.17 -17.27
N GLU A 86 -6.74 -1.09 -18.54
CA GLU A 86 -6.45 0.03 -19.44
C GLU A 86 -7.10 1.34 -18.98
N ILE A 87 -8.28 1.24 -18.35
CA ILE A 87 -8.92 2.40 -17.69
C ILE A 87 -8.10 2.80 -16.47
N LEU A 88 -7.74 1.84 -15.62
CA LEU A 88 -6.99 2.12 -14.40
C LEU A 88 -5.64 2.78 -14.70
N GLU A 89 -4.92 2.41 -15.76
CA GLU A 89 -3.60 2.94 -16.12
C GLU A 89 -3.52 4.48 -16.21
N LYS A 90 -4.65 5.18 -16.28
CA LYS A 90 -4.73 6.65 -16.45
C LYS A 90 -5.38 7.37 -15.27
N LEU A 91 -5.74 6.65 -14.22
CA LEU A 91 -6.49 7.19 -13.08
C LEU A 91 -5.61 7.32 -11.85
N ASP A 92 -5.96 8.29 -10.99
CA ASP A 92 -5.32 8.49 -9.70
C ASP A 92 -5.49 7.26 -8.78
N LYS A 93 -4.41 6.92 -8.06
CA LYS A 93 -4.36 5.72 -7.22
C LYS A 93 -3.58 5.96 -5.94
N PHE A 94 -4.11 5.38 -4.86
CA PHE A 94 -3.36 5.17 -3.63
C PHE A 94 -2.89 3.73 -3.50
N TYR A 95 -1.64 3.58 -3.07
CA TYR A 95 -1.01 2.31 -2.73
C TYR A 95 -0.59 2.34 -1.27
N PHE A 96 -0.94 1.31 -0.51
CA PHE A 96 -0.64 1.21 0.92
C PHE A 96 0.21 -0.02 1.18
N THR A 97 1.04 0.05 2.22
CA THR A 97 1.73 -1.14 2.77
C THR A 97 0.73 -2.19 3.20
N SER A 98 -0.31 -1.78 3.94
CA SER A 98 -1.42 -2.64 4.32
C SER A 98 -2.76 -1.92 4.23
N VAL A 99 -3.71 -2.49 3.49
CA VAL A 99 -5.10 -1.99 3.43
C VAL A 99 -5.95 -2.54 4.57
N ARG A 100 -5.71 -3.80 4.96
CA ARG A 100 -6.53 -4.52 5.95
C ARG A 100 -5.85 -4.68 7.31
N GLY A 101 -4.56 -4.39 7.41
CA GLY A 101 -3.76 -4.75 8.58
C GLY A 101 -3.71 -6.26 8.76
N GLU A 102 -3.77 -6.72 10.01
CA GLU A 102 -3.89 -8.15 10.33
C GLU A 102 -5.28 -8.73 9.98
N GLY A 103 -6.27 -7.87 9.70
CA GLY A 103 -7.67 -8.27 9.50
C GLY A 103 -8.38 -8.57 10.82
N GLU A 104 -9.68 -8.30 10.87
CA GLU A 104 -10.53 -8.70 12.00
C GLU A 104 -11.69 -9.54 11.49
N ILE A 105 -11.71 -10.82 11.88
CA ILE A 105 -12.83 -11.72 11.61
C ILE A 105 -13.93 -11.46 12.63
N ALA A 106 -15.17 -11.30 12.15
CA ALA A 106 -16.33 -11.27 13.02
C ALA A 106 -16.42 -12.55 13.89
N TRP A 107 -16.85 -12.39 15.14
CA TRP A 107 -17.11 -13.50 16.08
C TRP A 107 -15.88 -14.31 16.52
N GLY A 108 -14.68 -13.74 16.44
CA GLY A 108 -13.47 -14.38 16.98
C GLY A 108 -13.07 -15.63 16.22
N GLY A 109 -12.94 -15.50 14.89
CA GLY A 109 -12.58 -16.61 13.99
C GLY A 109 -11.24 -17.29 14.33
N ILE A 110 -10.90 -18.31 13.54
CA ILE A 110 -9.71 -19.16 13.75
C ILE A 110 -8.44 -18.29 13.83
N PRO A 111 -7.47 -18.62 14.72
CA PRO A 111 -6.16 -17.97 14.74
C PRO A 111 -5.53 -17.98 13.34
N HIS A 112 -5.18 -16.80 12.83
CA HIS A 112 -4.72 -16.65 11.44
C HIS A 112 -3.46 -15.79 11.32
N GLN A 113 -3.09 -15.06 12.38
CA GLN A 113 -2.01 -14.08 12.37
C GLN A 113 -0.66 -14.70 11.98
N GLU A 114 -0.38 -15.93 12.43
CA GLU A 114 0.85 -16.65 12.09
C GLU A 114 0.94 -17.03 10.59
N PHE A 115 -0.16 -16.96 9.86
CA PHE A 115 -0.21 -17.27 8.42
C PHE A 115 -0.20 -16.01 7.54
N ILE A 116 -0.09 -14.81 8.13
CA ILE A 116 0.00 -13.56 7.38
C ILE A 116 1.44 -13.37 6.88
N ASN A 117 1.62 -13.52 5.57
CA ASN A 117 2.89 -13.38 4.86
C ASN A 117 2.97 -12.07 4.05
N ILE A 118 2.14 -11.07 4.40
CA ILE A 118 2.11 -9.75 3.77
C ILE A 118 2.35 -8.65 4.79
N PRO A 119 2.76 -7.43 4.37
CA PRO A 119 2.91 -6.31 5.28
C PRO A 119 1.62 -5.96 6.02
N THR A 120 1.74 -5.70 7.32
CA THR A 120 0.62 -5.34 8.21
C THR A 120 0.71 -3.91 8.72
N LEU A 121 1.72 -3.13 8.33
CA LEU A 121 1.89 -1.74 8.79
C LEU A 121 0.64 -0.89 8.51
N ASN A 122 0.07 -0.34 9.58
CA ASN A 122 -1.02 0.63 9.60
C ASN A 122 -1.10 1.23 11.01
N PRO A 123 -1.92 2.27 11.27
CA PRO A 123 -1.94 2.90 12.59
C PRO A 123 -2.32 1.98 13.76
N GLY A 124 -3.03 0.88 13.51
CA GLY A 124 -3.31 -0.14 14.53
C GLY A 124 -2.19 -1.15 14.77
N HIS A 125 -1.20 -1.22 13.87
CA HIS A 125 -0.02 -2.08 13.95
C HIS A 125 1.22 -1.28 13.53
N PRO A 126 1.62 -0.27 14.33
CA PRO A 126 2.74 0.59 14.00
C PRO A 126 4.07 -0.15 14.15
N LEU A 127 5.09 0.34 13.45
CA LEU A 127 6.46 -0.15 13.53
C LEU A 127 7.30 0.76 14.43
N SER A 128 7.95 0.19 15.44
CA SER A 128 8.88 0.93 16.31
C SER A 128 10.33 0.71 15.85
N ILE A 129 11.02 1.78 15.49
CA ILE A 129 12.43 1.76 15.09
C ILE A 129 13.25 2.44 16.17
N LYS A 130 14.16 1.70 16.81
CA LYS A 130 14.99 2.27 17.88
C LYS A 130 16.11 3.15 17.30
N PRO A 131 16.66 4.08 18.10
CA PRO A 131 17.82 4.86 17.70
C PRO A 131 18.99 3.96 17.30
N GLY A 132 19.62 4.26 16.16
CA GLY A 132 20.71 3.47 15.58
C GLY A 132 20.27 2.24 14.79
N GLU A 133 18.97 1.93 14.75
CA GLU A 133 18.42 0.82 13.97
C GLU A 133 17.86 1.29 12.62
N ASN A 134 17.69 0.32 11.73
CA ASN A 134 16.93 0.47 10.51
C ASN A 134 15.82 -0.57 10.44
N SER A 135 14.83 -0.32 9.58
CA SER A 135 13.79 -1.29 9.28
C SER A 135 13.41 -1.22 7.81
N LYS A 136 13.03 -2.38 7.27
CA LYS A 136 12.56 -2.54 5.90
C LYS A 136 11.05 -2.74 5.89
N ILE A 137 10.38 -1.92 5.11
CA ILE A 137 8.94 -1.96 4.90
C ILE A 137 8.70 -2.23 3.41
N PHE A 138 7.79 -3.14 3.10
CA PHE A 138 7.49 -3.50 1.73
C PHE A 138 6.16 -2.86 1.30
N LEU A 139 6.17 -2.20 0.14
CA LEU A 139 5.04 -1.48 -0.44
C LEU A 139 4.72 -2.04 -1.83
N PRO A 140 3.55 -2.69 -2.04
CA PRO A 140 3.14 -3.14 -3.35
C PRO A 140 2.60 -1.97 -4.20
N VAL A 141 3.19 -1.76 -5.38
CA VAL A 141 2.76 -0.75 -6.36
C VAL A 141 2.56 -1.41 -7.72
N GLY A 142 1.35 -1.31 -8.26
CA GLY A 142 0.97 -1.93 -9.53
C GLY A 142 1.32 -1.09 -10.75
N GLU A 143 1.75 0.15 -10.58
CA GLU A 143 2.14 0.97 -11.71
C GLU A 143 3.43 0.51 -12.37
N ASP A 144 3.42 0.55 -13.70
CA ASP A 144 4.62 0.41 -14.50
C ASP A 144 4.99 1.74 -15.16
N PHE A 145 5.92 2.45 -14.54
CA PHE A 145 6.43 3.72 -15.04
C PHE A 145 7.43 3.59 -16.19
N SER A 146 7.90 2.38 -16.50
CA SER A 146 8.72 2.15 -17.69
C SER A 146 7.92 2.31 -18.98
N HIS A 147 6.60 2.10 -18.90
CA HIS A 147 5.66 2.25 -20.00
C HIS A 147 5.06 3.66 -20.11
N SER A 148 4.87 4.39 -19.00
CA SER A 148 4.26 5.73 -19.00
C SER A 148 5.06 6.76 -19.84
N ALA A 149 6.37 6.53 -19.99
CA ALA A 149 7.22 7.29 -20.91
C ALA A 149 6.81 7.14 -22.39
N ARG A 150 6.13 6.04 -22.78
CA ARG A 150 5.74 5.73 -24.16
C ARG A 150 4.58 6.59 -24.67
N ASP A 151 3.67 6.97 -23.78
CA ASP A 151 2.52 7.81 -24.10
C ASP A 151 2.73 9.29 -23.72
N GLY A 152 3.92 9.64 -23.21
CA GLY A 152 4.26 10.99 -22.78
C GLY A 152 3.55 11.46 -21.51
N ILE A 153 2.88 10.55 -20.79
CA ILE A 153 2.16 10.84 -19.55
C ILE A 153 3.08 10.51 -18.37
N TYR A 154 3.45 11.54 -17.61
CA TYR A 154 4.29 11.41 -16.42
C TYR A 154 3.46 11.75 -15.18
N PRO A 155 2.87 10.76 -14.51
CA PRO A 155 2.11 11.02 -13.29
C PRO A 155 3.04 11.56 -12.20
N GLY A 156 2.52 12.46 -11.38
CA GLY A 156 3.18 12.87 -10.14
C GLY A 156 3.11 11.75 -9.11
N ILE A 157 4.22 11.43 -8.46
CA ILE A 157 4.28 10.39 -7.43
C ILE A 157 4.68 11.04 -6.11
N LYS A 158 3.86 10.82 -5.09
CA LYS A 158 4.14 11.27 -3.72
C LYS A 158 4.12 10.09 -2.77
N MET A 159 5.15 9.97 -1.93
CA MET A 159 5.19 9.02 -0.83
C MET A 159 4.98 9.77 0.49
N TYR A 160 4.18 9.16 1.36
CA TYR A 160 3.83 9.67 2.67
C TYR A 160 4.25 8.66 3.72
N ILE A 161 4.91 9.14 4.77
CA ILE A 161 5.22 8.36 5.96
C ILE A 161 4.62 9.10 7.14
N GLU A 162 3.63 8.47 7.77
CA GLU A 162 3.05 8.96 9.01
C GLU A 162 3.88 8.39 10.16
N TYR A 163 4.32 9.24 11.07
CA TYR A 163 5.19 8.89 12.17
C TYR A 163 4.83 9.63 13.45
N GLU A 164 5.25 9.06 14.58
CA GLU A 164 5.27 9.72 15.87
C GLU A 164 6.71 9.71 16.39
N ALA A 165 7.17 10.90 16.75
CA ALA A 165 8.48 11.15 17.32
C ALA A 165 8.32 11.96 18.61
N PRO A 166 9.23 11.82 19.58
CA PRO A 166 9.36 12.80 20.64
C PRO A 166 9.51 14.20 20.05
N SER A 167 8.96 15.21 20.73
CA SER A 167 8.89 16.62 20.34
C SER A 167 10.23 17.29 20.00
N ASN A 168 11.36 16.58 20.17
CA ASN A 168 12.73 17.05 20.01
C ASN A 168 13.54 16.29 18.95
N ILE A 169 12.93 15.39 18.16
CA ILE A 169 13.67 14.74 17.06
C ILE A 169 14.06 15.79 16.03
N ASN A 170 15.38 15.96 15.86
CA ASN A 170 15.91 16.55 14.64
C ASN A 170 15.57 15.58 13.51
N THR A 171 14.60 15.91 12.70
CA THR A 171 14.10 15.05 11.62
C THR A 171 15.14 14.73 10.55
N LYS A 172 16.29 15.45 10.54
CA LYS A 172 17.49 15.03 9.80
C LYS A 172 18.06 13.68 10.24
N ALA A 173 17.68 13.22 11.43
CA ALA A 173 18.04 11.91 11.97
C ALA A 173 17.18 10.77 11.42
N ILE A 174 16.17 11.04 10.59
CA ILE A 174 15.42 10.01 9.86
C ILE A 174 15.92 9.99 8.42
N THR A 175 16.54 8.89 8.01
CA THR A 175 16.92 8.65 6.62
C THR A 175 15.96 7.64 6.00
N VAL A 176 15.46 7.95 4.81
CA VAL A 176 14.57 7.08 4.05
C VAL A 176 15.22 6.72 2.72
N LYS A 177 15.19 5.45 2.35
CA LYS A 177 15.55 4.98 1.01
C LYS A 177 14.37 4.25 0.37
N LEU A 178 14.19 4.44 -0.92
CA LEU A 178 13.25 3.68 -1.75
C LEU A 178 14.04 2.88 -2.78
N ASN A 179 13.92 1.55 -2.72
CA ASN A 179 14.65 0.62 -3.58
C ASN A 179 16.16 0.89 -3.62
N GLY A 180 16.73 1.27 -2.46
CA GLY A 180 18.15 1.62 -2.30
C GLY A 180 18.50 3.08 -2.61
N ASN A 181 17.60 3.85 -3.22
CA ASN A 181 17.84 5.27 -3.53
C ASN A 181 17.47 6.15 -2.33
N ILE A 182 18.38 7.02 -1.91
CA ILE A 182 18.14 7.97 -0.81
C ILE A 182 17.07 8.98 -1.22
N MET A 183 16.05 9.12 -0.38
CA MET A 183 14.94 10.05 -0.57
C MET A 183 15.26 11.39 0.10
N ARG A 184 15.00 12.48 -0.62
CA ARG A 184 15.04 13.83 -0.05
C ARG A 184 13.65 14.21 0.41
N VAL A 185 13.50 14.56 1.68
CA VAL A 185 12.23 15.05 2.21
C VAL A 185 11.86 16.38 1.56
N ASP A 186 10.64 16.47 1.05
CA ASP A 186 10.10 17.68 0.42
C ASP A 186 9.30 18.51 1.41
N PHE A 187 8.50 17.83 2.24
CA PHE A 187 7.73 18.47 3.29
C PHE A 187 7.75 17.63 4.57
N ILE A 188 7.75 18.34 5.70
CA ILE A 188 7.81 17.73 7.01
C ILE A 188 7.00 18.53 8.02
N ASN A 189 6.23 17.81 8.83
CA ASN A 189 5.58 18.34 10.02
C ASN A 189 5.74 17.36 11.19
N GLU A 190 5.05 17.60 12.31
CA GLU A 190 5.17 16.79 13.53
C GLU A 190 4.73 15.32 13.38
N ARG A 191 4.01 14.97 12.31
CA ARG A 191 3.41 13.65 12.10
C ARG A 191 3.66 13.04 10.73
N THR A 192 4.09 13.82 9.74
CA THR A 192 4.14 13.37 8.35
C THR A 192 5.44 13.79 7.69
N LEU A 193 6.06 12.84 7.00
CA LEU A 193 7.12 13.05 6.02
C LEU A 193 6.52 12.89 4.63
N GLU A 194 6.71 13.86 3.75
CA GLU A 194 6.30 13.79 2.35
C GLU A 194 7.50 13.85 1.41
N TYR A 195 7.44 13.03 0.37
CA TYR A 195 8.48 12.89 -0.64
C TYR A 195 7.86 12.94 -2.03
N ASN A 196 8.41 13.75 -2.90
CA ASN A 196 8.25 13.63 -4.35
C ASN A 196 9.14 12.48 -4.82
N VAL A 197 8.55 11.50 -5.50
CA VAL A 197 9.26 10.29 -5.89
C VAL A 197 9.53 10.29 -7.39
N PRO A 198 10.79 10.19 -7.84
CA PRO A 198 11.08 9.93 -9.24
C PRO A 198 10.46 8.61 -9.69
N GLY A 199 9.77 8.59 -10.84
CA GLY A 199 9.17 7.36 -11.37
C GLY A 199 10.18 6.22 -11.58
N SER A 200 11.44 6.56 -11.87
CA SER A 200 12.54 5.59 -11.99
C SER A 200 12.92 4.90 -10.68
N TYR A 201 12.50 5.42 -9.52
CA TYR A 201 12.75 4.80 -8.22
C TYR A 201 11.70 3.76 -7.85
N VAL A 202 10.55 3.77 -8.53
CA VAL A 202 9.44 2.85 -8.26
C VAL A 202 9.47 1.71 -9.28
N LYS A 203 9.30 0.49 -8.79
CA LYS A 203 9.16 -0.73 -9.59
C LYS A 203 7.70 -1.15 -9.61
N GLN A 204 7.27 -1.75 -10.71
CA GLN A 204 6.04 -2.53 -10.70
C GLN A 204 6.23 -3.74 -9.78
N GLY A 205 5.28 -3.96 -8.87
CA GLY A 205 5.32 -4.98 -7.83
C GLY A 205 5.87 -4.42 -6.50
N MET A 206 6.75 -5.20 -5.86
CA MET A 206 7.20 -4.89 -4.50
C MET A 206 8.30 -3.82 -4.48
N ASN A 207 8.08 -2.78 -3.68
CA ASN A 207 9.05 -1.73 -3.43
C ASN A 207 9.54 -1.80 -1.98
N GLU A 208 10.86 -1.76 -1.79
CA GLU A 208 11.47 -1.75 -0.47
C GLU A 208 11.67 -0.31 0.00
N VAL A 209 11.08 0.04 1.14
CA VAL A 209 11.33 1.29 1.85
C VAL A 209 12.16 0.98 3.09
N GLU A 210 13.39 1.49 3.12
CA GLU A 210 14.27 1.38 4.29
C GLU A 210 14.19 2.70 5.07
N ILE A 211 13.85 2.60 6.35
CA ILE A 211 13.83 3.75 7.26
C ILE A 211 14.91 3.51 8.32
N SER A 212 15.80 4.48 8.49
CA SER A 212 16.87 4.45 9.49
C SER A 212 16.72 5.64 10.44
N VAL A 213 16.95 5.40 11.73
CA VAL A 213 16.89 6.42 12.77
C VAL A 213 18.29 6.59 13.37
N GLU A 214 18.87 7.78 13.32
CA GLU A 214 20.20 8.01 13.89
C GLU A 214 20.21 7.79 15.41
N GLY A 215 21.34 7.30 15.94
CA GLY A 215 21.51 7.01 17.36
C GLY A 215 21.55 8.22 18.28
N SER A 216 21.54 9.45 17.73
CA SER A 216 21.52 10.71 18.49
C SER A 216 20.15 11.00 19.12
N ILE A 217 19.13 10.22 18.77
CA ILE A 217 17.76 10.35 19.29
C ILE A 217 17.60 9.55 20.59
N SER A 218 16.85 10.09 21.57
CA SER A 218 16.65 9.46 22.89
C SER A 218 15.53 8.42 22.97
N SER A 219 14.63 8.36 21.98
CA SER A 219 13.47 7.46 22.00
C SER A 219 13.19 6.86 20.62
N PRO A 220 12.47 5.72 20.53
CA PRO A 220 12.10 5.13 19.25
C PRO A 220 11.27 6.08 18.37
N CYS A 221 11.47 5.99 17.06
CA CYS A 221 10.57 6.57 16.07
C CYS A 221 9.48 5.54 15.75
N ILE A 222 8.22 5.93 15.89
CA ILE A 222 7.09 5.07 15.59
C ILE A 222 6.59 5.42 14.19
N ILE A 223 6.67 4.48 13.25
CA ILE A 223 6.08 4.63 11.93
C ILE A 223 4.66 4.05 12.00
N SER A 224 3.66 4.89 11.80
CA SER A 224 2.25 4.51 11.93
C SER A 224 1.61 4.21 10.59
N ASP A 225 2.06 4.81 9.49
CA ASP A 225 1.55 4.49 8.15
C ASP A 225 2.58 4.77 7.07
N LEU A 226 2.45 4.08 5.93
CA LEU A 226 3.24 4.33 4.74
C LEU A 226 2.42 4.03 3.49
N TYR A 227 2.30 5.04 2.62
CA TYR A 227 1.51 4.95 1.39
C TYR A 227 2.05 5.88 0.30
N VAL A 228 1.65 5.59 -0.93
CA VAL A 228 2.02 6.34 -2.13
C VAL A 228 0.76 6.79 -2.87
N LEU A 229 0.73 8.05 -3.28
CA LEU A 229 -0.22 8.60 -4.24
C LEU A 229 0.44 8.67 -5.61
N ILE A 230 -0.28 8.20 -6.61
CA ILE A 230 0.07 8.36 -8.01
C ILE A 230 -1.04 9.20 -8.63
N LYS A 231 -0.65 10.38 -9.10
CA LYS A 231 -1.55 11.42 -9.60
C LYS A 231 -1.31 11.67 -11.08
N TYR A 232 -2.28 11.36 -11.90
CA TYR A 232 -2.28 11.69 -13.31
C TYR A 232 -2.73 13.14 -13.46
N SER A 233 -2.07 13.87 -14.35
CA SER A 233 -2.50 15.24 -14.67
C SER A 233 -3.75 15.15 -15.54
N GLU A 234 -4.76 15.97 -15.25
CA GLU A 234 -5.90 16.19 -16.16
C GLU A 234 -5.46 16.85 -17.46
#